data_AF-A0A0R3XB27-F1
#
_entry.id   AF-A0A0R3XB27-F1
#
_cell.length_a   1.000
_cell.length_b   1.000
_cell.length_c   1.000
_cell.angle_alpha   90.00
_cell.angle_beta   90.00
_cell.angle_gamma   90.00
#
_symmetry.space_group_name_H-M   'P 1'
#
loop_
_entity.id
_entity.type
_entity.pdbx_description
1 polymer ?
#
loop_
_entity_poly.entity_id
_entity_poly.type
_entity_poly.pdbx_seq_one_letter_code
_entity_poly.pdbx_strand_id
1 'polypeptide(L)'
;MENIVRKRLGENALESINDYRLCSWLSHQEDVHRMVFYIADSHCSPSAWTRRCLRQADCVVLLALASADDPTKLSPIEQALSGLTTKVTKILVLLYPLETEYPPAKRTAAWLNARPWVTQHYHIRCPPRVLNPTVKNLIKFYSQVFLLEEPNQHSDMSRLARYLTGQAVGLVLGGGGAKGAAHVGVIRVLQEAGIPIDMVGGTSIGALIGAMWSEETRVAQLSQRSRDFARVFKSIWPKLRDITYPTVSLFSGYEFNSHIESIFKDRQIEDLWVPYFCVTTDISNCKMRVHTSGKSLRFRLSFSMDLHIQLCN
;
A
#
# COMPACT_ATOMS: atom_id res chain seq x y z
N MET A 1 -17.20 2.32 21.16
CA MET A 1 -17.97 3.56 20.90
C MET A 1 -19.39 3.48 21.42
N GLU A 2 -20.03 2.32 21.34
CA GLU A 2 -21.38 2.05 21.86
C GLU A 2 -21.61 2.59 23.28
N ASN A 3 -20.66 2.38 24.21
CA ASN A 3 -20.74 2.90 25.58
C ASN A 3 -20.70 4.43 25.69
N ILE A 4 -20.05 5.14 24.75
CA ILE A 4 -19.99 6.61 24.74
C ILE A 4 -21.33 7.16 24.23
N VAL A 5 -21.86 6.53 23.18
CA VAL A 5 -23.18 6.85 22.61
C VAL A 5 -24.27 6.61 23.66
N ARG A 6 -24.27 5.44 24.31
CA ARG A 6 -25.21 5.13 25.41
C ARG A 6 -25.09 6.08 26.60
N LYS A 7 -23.86 6.47 26.99
CA LYS A 7 -23.66 7.45 28.07
C LYS A 7 -24.20 8.84 27.73
N ARG A 8 -24.20 9.24 26.47
CA ARG A 8 -24.54 10.61 26.06
C ARG A 8 -25.99 10.75 25.57
N LEU A 9 -26.54 9.73 24.95
CA LEU A 9 -27.89 9.72 24.37
C LEU A 9 -28.87 8.79 25.13
N GLY A 10 -28.41 8.05 26.13
CA GLY A 10 -29.20 7.10 26.93
C GLY A 10 -29.06 5.64 26.48
N GLU A 11 -29.44 4.69 27.33
CA GLU A 11 -29.29 3.25 27.04
C GLU A 11 -30.07 2.81 25.78
N ASN A 12 -31.23 3.44 25.53
CA ASN A 12 -32.11 3.18 24.40
C ASN A 12 -31.72 3.95 23.12
N ALA A 13 -30.55 4.60 23.08
CA ALA A 13 -30.12 5.40 21.93
C ALA A 13 -29.95 4.60 20.63
N LEU A 14 -29.85 3.27 20.71
CA LEU A 14 -29.67 2.37 19.57
C LEU A 14 -30.98 1.70 19.12
N GLU A 15 -32.09 1.95 19.82
CA GLU A 15 -33.42 1.48 19.41
C GLU A 15 -33.94 2.30 18.24
N SER A 16 -34.69 1.67 17.33
CA SER A 16 -35.22 2.27 16.11
C SER A 16 -36.07 3.54 16.36
N ILE A 17 -36.67 3.64 17.54
CA ILE A 17 -37.51 4.79 17.96
C ILE A 17 -36.66 6.06 18.15
N ASN A 18 -35.39 5.92 18.55
CA ASN A 18 -34.48 7.03 18.79
C ASN A 18 -33.52 7.32 17.62
N ASP A 19 -33.72 6.64 16.48
CA ASP A 19 -32.85 6.74 15.31
C ASP A 19 -32.68 8.18 14.83
N TYR A 20 -33.74 8.98 14.84
CA TYR A 20 -33.67 10.39 14.43
C TYR A 20 -32.73 11.21 15.32
N ARG A 21 -32.79 11.02 16.64
CA ARG A 21 -31.95 11.74 17.61
C ARG A 21 -30.49 11.35 17.46
N LEU A 22 -30.22 10.05 17.27
CA LEU A 22 -28.87 9.56 17.05
C LEU A 22 -28.29 10.07 15.73
N CYS A 23 -29.04 10.02 14.63
CA CYS A 23 -28.60 10.55 13.34
C CYS A 23 -28.29 12.05 13.42
N SER A 24 -29.19 12.84 14.02
CA SER A 24 -28.96 14.28 14.19
C SER A 24 -27.71 14.57 15.04
N TRP A 25 -27.47 13.81 16.10
CA TRP A 25 -26.26 13.96 16.90
C TRP A 25 -24.99 13.58 16.13
N LEU A 26 -25.02 12.49 15.36
CA LEU A 26 -23.89 12.07 14.52
C LEU A 26 -23.57 13.11 13.45
N SER A 27 -24.57 13.61 12.73
CA SER A 27 -24.39 14.68 11.75
C SER A 27 -23.77 15.93 12.39
N HIS A 28 -24.21 16.29 13.60
CA HIS A 28 -23.59 17.39 14.32
C HIS A 28 -22.11 17.13 14.68
N GLN A 29 -21.73 15.89 15.00
CA GLN A 29 -20.31 15.55 15.21
C GLN A 29 -19.51 15.63 13.90
N GLU A 30 -20.10 15.23 12.77
CA GLU A 30 -19.49 15.34 11.44
C GLU A 30 -19.32 16.81 11.01
N ASP A 31 -20.24 17.69 11.38
CA ASP A 31 -20.12 19.14 11.11
C ASP A 31 -19.02 19.80 11.95
N VAL A 32 -18.86 19.38 13.21
CA VAL A 32 -17.90 19.98 14.15
C VAL A 32 -16.47 19.45 13.94
N HIS A 33 -16.32 18.19 13.54
CA HIS A 33 -15.02 17.54 13.42
C HIS A 33 -14.70 17.22 11.96
N ARG A 34 -13.50 17.60 11.52
CA ARG A 34 -13.00 17.27 10.17
C ARG A 34 -13.00 15.77 9.86
N MET A 35 -12.83 14.92 10.88
CA MET A 35 -12.87 13.47 10.74
C MET A 35 -13.56 12.83 11.94
N VAL A 36 -14.47 11.90 11.66
CA VAL A 36 -15.16 11.09 12.67
C VAL A 36 -14.90 9.62 12.35
N PHE A 37 -14.33 8.89 13.31
CA PHE A 37 -14.09 7.46 13.16
C PHE A 37 -15.25 6.67 13.72
N TYR A 38 -15.87 5.82 12.91
CA TYR A 38 -16.87 4.86 13.39
C TYR A 38 -16.20 3.53 13.69
N ILE A 39 -16.27 3.08 14.95
CA ILE A 39 -15.79 1.74 15.34
C ILE A 39 -16.97 0.77 15.26
N ALA A 40 -16.91 -0.15 14.30
CA ALA A 40 -17.86 -1.24 14.15
C ALA A 40 -17.61 -2.35 15.20
N ASP A 41 -18.67 -3.06 15.56
CA ASP A 41 -18.57 -4.17 16.50
C ASP A 41 -18.00 -5.41 15.81
N SER A 42 -17.17 -6.18 16.52
CA SER A 42 -16.48 -7.37 16.00
C SER A 42 -17.30 -8.67 16.12
N HIS A 43 -18.61 -8.57 16.36
CA HIS A 43 -19.47 -9.75 16.59
C HIS A 43 -19.81 -10.48 15.28
N CYS A 44 -20.12 -11.79 15.40
CA CYS A 44 -20.44 -12.65 14.26
C CYS A 44 -21.68 -12.22 13.47
N SER A 45 -22.58 -11.41 14.03
CA SER A 45 -23.72 -10.84 13.32
C SER A 45 -23.61 -9.31 13.29
N PRO A 46 -23.90 -8.66 12.14
CA PRO A 46 -23.82 -7.23 12.03
C PRO A 46 -24.92 -6.58 12.90
N SER A 47 -24.49 -5.93 13.98
CA SER A 47 -25.35 -5.14 14.88
C SER A 47 -26.04 -4.00 14.12
N ALA A 48 -27.11 -3.45 14.68
CA ALA A 48 -27.76 -2.26 14.12
C ALA A 48 -26.78 -1.08 13.99
N TRP A 49 -25.84 -0.97 14.95
CA TRP A 49 -24.74 0.00 14.93
C TRP A 49 -23.79 -0.24 13.76
N THR A 50 -23.26 -1.46 13.58
CA THR A 50 -22.37 -1.78 12.46
C THR A 50 -23.03 -1.48 11.11
N ARG A 51 -24.30 -1.84 10.92
CA ARG A 51 -25.04 -1.52 9.67
C ARG A 51 -25.23 -0.02 9.45
N ARG A 52 -25.27 0.78 10.51
CA ARG A 52 -25.35 2.24 10.43
C ARG A 52 -24.00 2.83 10.05
N CYS A 53 -22.93 2.42 10.73
CA CYS A 53 -21.56 2.81 10.39
C CYS A 53 -21.25 2.56 8.92
N LEU A 54 -21.62 1.38 8.41
CA LEU A 54 -21.39 1.01 7.01
C LEU A 54 -22.21 1.82 6.00
N ARG A 55 -23.37 2.35 6.40
CA ARG A 55 -24.24 3.17 5.54
C ARG A 55 -23.82 4.62 5.50
N GLN A 56 -23.32 5.16 6.61
CA GLN A 56 -22.96 6.57 6.76
C GLN A 56 -21.49 6.84 6.41
N ALA A 57 -20.60 5.85 6.50
CA ALA A 57 -19.19 6.05 6.24
C ALA A 57 -18.89 6.36 4.76
N ASP A 58 -18.10 7.42 4.52
CA ASP A 58 -17.53 7.73 3.21
C ASP A 58 -16.40 6.78 2.81
N CYS A 59 -15.71 6.23 3.83
CA CYS A 59 -14.59 5.31 3.68
C CYS A 59 -14.65 4.22 4.76
N VAL A 60 -14.52 2.96 4.35
CA VAL A 60 -14.45 1.80 5.26
C VAL A 60 -13.02 1.27 5.27
N VAL A 61 -12.41 1.27 6.45
CA VAL A 61 -11.07 0.71 6.68
C VAL A 61 -11.22 -0.67 7.31
N LEU A 62 -10.76 -1.70 6.59
CA LEU A 62 -10.68 -3.07 7.07
C LEU A 62 -9.30 -3.30 7.68
N LEU A 63 -9.27 -3.80 8.90
CA LEU A 63 -8.04 -4.16 9.58
C LEU A 63 -7.93 -5.67 9.59
N ALA A 64 -6.81 -6.20 9.12
CA ALA A 64 -6.52 -7.62 9.14
C ALA A 64 -5.09 -7.88 9.62
N LEU A 65 -4.92 -8.95 10.40
CA LEU A 65 -3.63 -9.34 10.93
C LEU A 65 -2.96 -10.27 9.92
N ALA A 66 -1.97 -9.76 9.21
CA ALA A 66 -1.45 -10.42 8.02
C ALA A 66 -0.79 -11.78 8.31
N SER A 67 -0.29 -12.00 9.53
CA SER A 67 0.33 -13.26 9.96
C SER A 67 -0.69 -14.30 10.42
N ALA A 68 -1.72 -13.89 11.18
CA ALA A 68 -2.65 -14.78 11.86
C ALA A 68 -3.87 -15.14 11.01
N ASP A 69 -4.35 -14.22 10.18
CA ASP A 69 -5.61 -14.41 9.47
C ASP A 69 -5.42 -15.15 8.14
N ASP A 70 -6.41 -15.99 7.82
CA ASP A 70 -6.48 -16.70 6.54
C ASP A 70 -6.95 -15.73 5.44
N PRO A 71 -6.11 -15.43 4.43
CA PRO A 71 -6.43 -14.45 3.39
C PRO A 71 -7.67 -14.83 2.56
N THR A 72 -7.97 -16.12 2.48
CA THR A 72 -9.05 -16.65 1.62
C THR A 72 -10.42 -16.58 2.27
N LYS A 73 -10.48 -16.45 3.59
CA LYS A 73 -11.75 -16.45 4.33
C LYS A 73 -12.24 -15.03 4.51
N LEU A 74 -13.52 -14.82 4.20
CA LEU A 74 -14.24 -13.59 4.48
C LEU A 74 -14.87 -13.68 5.86
N SER A 75 -14.64 -12.68 6.69
CA SER A 75 -15.34 -12.53 7.97
C SER A 75 -16.84 -12.24 7.74
N PRO A 76 -17.71 -12.51 8.72
CA PRO A 76 -19.15 -12.23 8.59
C PRO A 76 -19.46 -10.75 8.26
N ILE A 77 -18.63 -9.82 8.75
CA ILE A 77 -18.76 -8.38 8.45
C ILE A 77 -18.38 -8.10 6.99
N GLU A 78 -17.33 -8.75 6.49
CA GLU A 78 -16.93 -8.65 5.08
C GLU A 78 -17.98 -9.25 4.12
N GLN A 79 -18.67 -10.32 4.54
CA GLN A 79 -19.79 -10.89 3.79
C GLN A 79 -20.99 -9.93 3.77
N ALA A 80 -21.27 -9.24 4.88
CA ALA A 80 -22.30 -8.20 4.91
C ALA A 80 -21.92 -7.01 3.99
N LEU A 81 -20.63 -6.65 3.97
CA LEU A 81 -20.08 -5.59 3.11
C LEU A 81 -20.12 -5.93 1.63
N SER A 82 -19.90 -7.19 1.24
CA SER A 82 -19.95 -7.59 -0.17
C SER A 82 -21.38 -7.54 -0.73
N GLY A 83 -22.40 -7.76 0.11
CA GLY A 83 -23.80 -7.63 -0.26
C GLY A 83 -24.31 -6.19 -0.33
N LEU A 84 -23.55 -5.22 0.19
CA LEU A 84 -23.89 -3.80 0.14
C LEU A 84 -23.38 -3.19 -1.17
N THR A 85 -24.29 -2.80 -2.06
CA THR A 85 -24.01 -2.12 -3.35
C THR A 85 -23.60 -0.64 -3.20
N THR A 86 -23.07 -0.26 -2.03
CA THR A 86 -22.66 1.11 -1.76
C THR A 86 -21.32 1.42 -2.43
N LYS A 87 -21.26 2.57 -3.12
CA LYS A 87 -20.06 3.15 -3.76
C LYS A 87 -18.96 3.60 -2.79
N VAL A 88 -19.06 3.22 -1.52
CA VAL A 88 -18.12 3.60 -0.46
C VAL A 88 -16.74 3.02 -0.78
N THR A 89 -15.72 3.85 -0.57
CA THR A 89 -14.31 3.46 -0.76
C THR A 89 -13.92 2.47 0.32
N LYS A 90 -13.34 1.34 -0.07
CA LYS A 90 -12.99 0.27 0.85
C LYS A 90 -11.47 0.08 0.82
N ILE A 91 -10.85 0.27 1.98
CA ILE A 91 -9.39 0.21 2.16
C ILE A 91 -9.06 -0.99 3.02
N LEU A 92 -8.12 -1.82 2.57
CA LEU A 92 -7.57 -2.92 3.36
C LEU A 92 -6.25 -2.52 4.01
N VAL A 93 -6.16 -2.61 5.33
CA VAL A 93 -4.94 -2.34 6.08
C VAL A 93 -4.45 -3.65 6.69
N LEU A 94 -3.31 -4.11 6.19
CA LEU A 94 -2.63 -5.31 6.64
C LEU A 94 -1.61 -4.95 7.71
N LEU A 95 -1.80 -5.51 8.89
CA LEU A 95 -0.96 -5.26 10.06
C LEU A 95 0.11 -6.34 10.19
N TYR A 96 1.35 -5.89 10.36
CA TYR A 96 2.54 -6.73 10.52
C TYR A 96 3.25 -6.41 11.85
N PRO A 97 3.88 -7.40 12.50
CA PRO A 97 4.84 -7.15 13.56
C PRO A 97 6.00 -6.25 13.07
N LEU A 98 6.54 -5.42 13.96
CA LEU A 98 7.61 -4.46 13.63
C LEU A 98 8.89 -5.14 13.12
N GLU A 99 9.12 -6.39 13.54
CA GLU A 99 10.27 -7.22 13.19
C GLU A 99 10.17 -7.78 11.76
N THR A 100 9.01 -7.64 11.11
CA THR A 100 8.80 -8.14 9.75
C THR A 100 9.63 -7.31 8.78
N GLU A 101 10.67 -7.91 8.20
CA GLU A 101 11.49 -7.22 7.20
C GLU A 101 10.72 -6.99 5.90
N TYR A 102 9.91 -7.98 5.48
CA TYR A 102 9.17 -7.95 4.23
C TYR A 102 7.83 -8.68 4.32
N PRO A 103 6.78 -8.21 3.62
CA PRO A 103 5.54 -8.95 3.53
C PRO A 103 5.78 -10.31 2.83
N PRO A 104 5.07 -11.37 3.26
CA PRO A 104 5.19 -12.68 2.66
C PRO A 104 4.70 -12.65 1.21
N ALA A 105 5.54 -13.12 0.29
CA ALA A 105 5.26 -13.10 -1.14
C ALA A 105 3.93 -13.81 -1.48
N LYS A 106 3.17 -13.24 -2.43
CA LYS A 106 1.91 -13.78 -2.97
C LYS A 106 0.74 -13.84 -1.97
N ARG A 107 0.95 -13.53 -0.68
CA ARG A 107 -0.12 -13.54 0.32
C ARG A 107 -1.04 -12.34 0.17
N THR A 108 -0.52 -11.18 -0.20
CA THR A 108 -1.36 -9.97 -0.41
C THR A 108 -2.29 -10.15 -1.61
N ALA A 109 -1.81 -10.79 -2.67
CA ALA A 109 -2.65 -11.13 -3.81
C ALA A 109 -3.82 -12.05 -3.42
N ALA A 110 -3.60 -13.01 -2.50
CA ALA A 110 -4.69 -13.85 -1.99
C ALA A 110 -5.76 -13.04 -1.24
N TRP A 111 -5.35 -12.05 -0.43
CA TRP A 111 -6.27 -11.12 0.24
C TRP A 111 -7.13 -10.33 -0.75
N LEU A 112 -6.49 -9.76 -1.78
CA LEU A 112 -7.15 -8.92 -2.78
C LEU A 112 -8.04 -9.74 -3.73
N ASN A 113 -7.62 -10.95 -4.11
CA ASN A 113 -8.43 -11.84 -4.93
C ASN A 113 -9.73 -12.26 -4.24
N ALA A 114 -9.70 -12.48 -2.92
CA ALA A 114 -10.89 -12.75 -2.12
C ALA A 114 -11.80 -11.51 -1.97
N ARG A 115 -11.26 -10.30 -2.19
CA ARG A 115 -11.93 -9.01 -1.94
C ARG A 115 -11.81 -8.07 -3.15
N PRO A 116 -12.40 -8.42 -4.31
CA PRO A 116 -12.28 -7.62 -5.54
C PRO A 116 -12.90 -6.22 -5.42
N TRP A 117 -13.71 -5.98 -4.39
CA TRP A 117 -14.36 -4.72 -4.07
C TRP A 117 -13.48 -3.76 -3.25
N VAL A 118 -12.31 -4.19 -2.78
CA VAL A 118 -11.33 -3.33 -2.12
C VAL A 118 -10.65 -2.46 -3.18
N THR A 119 -10.62 -1.15 -2.93
CA THR A 119 -10.06 -0.17 -3.87
C THR A 119 -8.55 -0.05 -3.68
N GLN A 120 -8.07 -0.11 -2.43
CA GLN A 120 -6.69 0.14 -2.05
C GLN A 120 -6.28 -0.70 -0.86
N HIS A 121 -4.98 -0.97 -0.75
CA HIS A 121 -4.41 -1.65 0.40
C HIS A 121 -3.15 -0.96 0.92
N TYR A 122 -2.92 -1.10 2.22
CA TYR A 122 -1.74 -0.58 2.91
C TYR A 122 -1.15 -1.64 3.83
N HIS A 123 0.18 -1.67 3.89
CA HIS A 123 0.92 -2.47 4.84
C HIS A 123 1.41 -1.58 5.97
N ILE A 124 1.22 -2.00 7.22
CA ILE A 124 1.64 -1.23 8.38
C ILE A 124 2.40 -2.12 9.34
N ARG A 125 3.63 -1.74 9.67
CA ARG A 125 4.39 -2.33 10.77
C ARG A 125 3.97 -1.69 12.08
N CYS A 126 3.55 -2.53 13.01
CA CYS A 126 3.02 -2.14 14.30
C CYS A 126 3.87 -2.69 15.44
N PRO A 127 4.12 -1.90 16.50
CA PRO A 127 4.75 -2.43 17.70
C PRO A 127 3.83 -3.47 18.37
N PRO A 128 4.39 -4.43 19.13
CA PRO A 128 3.65 -5.56 19.70
C PRO A 128 2.47 -5.13 20.58
N ARG A 129 2.55 -3.95 21.21
CA ARG A 129 1.47 -3.33 21.99
C ARG A 129 0.16 -3.11 21.23
N VAL A 130 0.22 -2.97 19.90
CA VAL A 130 -0.97 -2.79 19.05
C VAL A 130 -1.63 -4.13 18.74
N LEU A 131 -0.82 -5.20 18.62
CA LEU A 131 -1.31 -6.53 18.28
C LEU A 131 -1.83 -7.28 19.51
N ASN A 132 -1.21 -7.07 20.67
CA ASN A 132 -1.60 -7.68 21.94
C ASN A 132 -1.91 -6.58 22.98
N PRO A 133 -3.19 -6.20 23.15
CA PRO A 133 -3.58 -5.19 24.12
C PRO A 133 -3.49 -5.75 25.55
N THR A 134 -2.29 -5.73 26.12
CA THR A 134 -2.04 -6.06 27.54
C THR A 134 -2.35 -4.88 28.47
N VAL A 135 -2.51 -3.68 27.92
CA VAL A 135 -2.70 -2.45 28.68
C VAL A 135 -4.18 -2.23 28.99
N LYS A 136 -4.54 -2.29 30.28
CA LYS A 136 -5.93 -2.13 30.76
C LYS A 136 -6.55 -0.76 30.44
N ASN A 137 -5.74 0.30 30.30
CA ASN A 137 -6.19 1.67 30.04
C ASN A 137 -5.41 2.31 28.87
N LEU A 138 -5.72 1.87 27.65
CA LEU A 138 -5.10 2.34 26.41
C LEU A 138 -5.17 3.88 26.25
N ILE A 139 -6.29 4.50 26.60
CA ILE A 139 -6.49 5.95 26.45
C ILE A 139 -5.48 6.74 27.28
N LYS A 140 -5.32 6.39 28.57
CA LYS A 140 -4.38 7.07 29.46
C LYS A 140 -2.93 6.85 29.02
N PHE A 141 -2.61 5.64 28.58
CA PHE A 141 -1.29 5.29 28.09
C PHE A 141 -0.92 6.12 26.85
N TYR A 142 -1.77 6.11 25.80
CA TYR A 142 -1.50 6.87 24.59
C TYR A 142 -1.52 8.38 24.83
N SER A 143 -2.33 8.87 25.77
CA SER A 143 -2.28 10.29 26.18
C SER A 143 -0.91 10.67 26.74
N GLN A 144 -0.27 9.79 27.52
CA GLN A 144 1.09 10.03 28.01
C GLN A 144 2.14 9.93 26.90
N VAL A 145 2.01 8.95 26.01
CA VAL A 145 2.93 8.79 24.86
C VAL A 145 2.88 10.03 23.97
N PHE A 146 1.69 10.54 23.63
CA PHE A 146 1.54 11.74 22.80
C PHE A 146 2.05 13.03 23.46
N LEU A 147 2.19 13.06 24.79
CA LEU A 147 2.78 14.18 25.51
C LEU A 147 4.32 14.12 25.57
N LEU A 148 4.90 12.92 25.41
CA LEU A 148 6.33 12.68 25.64
C LEU A 148 7.12 12.45 24.33
N GLU A 149 6.48 11.88 23.30
CA GLU A 149 7.13 11.51 22.04
C GLU A 149 6.58 12.32 20.88
N GLU A 150 7.47 12.89 20.07
CA GLU A 150 7.09 13.46 18.78
C GLU A 150 6.73 12.35 17.78
N PRO A 151 5.68 12.53 16.98
CA PRO A 151 5.26 11.53 16.01
C PRO A 151 6.33 11.36 14.93
N ASN A 152 6.86 10.13 14.82
CA ASN A 152 7.82 9.80 13.77
C ASN A 152 7.16 9.96 12.39
N GLN A 153 7.63 10.93 11.61
CA GLN A 153 7.07 11.28 10.31
C GLN A 153 7.24 10.16 9.27
N HIS A 154 8.22 9.27 9.45
CA HIS A 154 8.50 8.13 8.57
C HIS A 154 7.83 6.83 9.03
N SER A 155 7.03 6.85 10.09
CA SER A 155 6.27 5.67 10.53
C SER A 155 5.18 5.30 9.52
N ASP A 156 4.95 4.00 9.34
CA ASP A 156 3.86 3.49 8.49
C ASP A 156 2.47 3.94 9.01
N MET A 157 2.33 4.18 10.32
CA MET A 157 1.09 4.71 10.91
C MET A 157 0.88 6.18 10.54
N SER A 158 1.96 6.97 10.54
CA SER A 158 1.95 8.37 10.09
C SER A 158 1.61 8.46 8.60
N ARG A 159 2.08 7.51 7.79
CA ARG A 159 1.69 7.36 6.39
C ARG A 159 0.18 7.10 6.25
N LEU A 160 -0.38 6.16 7.00
CA LEU A 160 -1.83 5.91 6.97
C LEU A 160 -2.61 7.16 7.40
N ALA A 161 -2.17 7.86 8.45
CA ALA A 161 -2.80 9.09 8.90
C ALA A 161 -2.78 10.17 7.81
N ARG A 162 -1.64 10.40 7.15
CA ARG A 162 -1.54 11.32 6.00
C ARG A 162 -2.44 10.92 4.85
N TYR A 163 -2.60 9.62 4.60
CA TYR A 163 -3.51 9.13 3.58
C TYR A 163 -4.96 9.49 3.91
N LEU A 164 -5.39 9.20 5.14
CA LEU A 164 -6.75 9.49 5.60
C LEU A 164 -7.02 11.00 5.64
N THR A 165 -6.05 11.84 6.01
CA THR A 165 -6.22 13.29 6.07
C THR A 165 -6.09 14.01 4.72
N GLY A 166 -5.72 13.29 3.66
CA GLY A 166 -5.47 13.85 2.33
C GLY A 166 -4.16 14.62 2.21
N GLN A 167 -3.17 14.32 3.06
CA GLN A 167 -1.84 14.94 3.10
C GLN A 167 -0.73 13.98 2.66
N ALA A 168 -1.07 12.87 2.00
CA ALA A 168 -0.08 11.91 1.53
C ALA A 168 0.80 12.50 0.42
N VAL A 169 2.09 12.22 0.49
CA VAL A 169 3.09 12.71 -0.46
C VAL A 169 3.49 11.61 -1.44
N GLY A 170 3.25 11.84 -2.73
CA GLY A 170 3.64 10.94 -3.81
C GLY A 170 4.96 11.36 -4.47
N LEU A 171 5.86 10.40 -4.71
CA LEU A 171 7.11 10.60 -5.45
C LEU A 171 7.01 9.96 -6.84
N VAL A 172 7.22 10.74 -7.91
CA VAL A 172 7.20 10.23 -9.30
C VAL A 172 8.60 10.33 -9.91
N LEU A 173 9.13 9.21 -10.38
CA LEU A 173 10.48 9.07 -10.92
C LEU A 173 10.44 8.85 -12.44
N GLY A 174 10.98 9.80 -13.19
CA GLY A 174 11.06 9.74 -14.64
C GLY A 174 12.04 8.68 -15.18
N GLY A 175 11.86 8.31 -16.45
CA GLY A 175 12.83 7.51 -17.20
C GLY A 175 14.09 8.32 -17.58
N GLY A 176 15.19 7.63 -17.90
CA GLY A 176 16.45 8.33 -18.26
C GLY A 176 17.71 7.46 -18.35
N GLY A 177 17.59 6.13 -18.43
CA GLY A 177 18.73 5.22 -18.55
C GLY A 177 19.75 5.36 -17.41
N ALA A 178 21.03 5.47 -17.76
CA ALA A 178 22.14 5.53 -16.81
C ALA A 178 22.08 6.73 -15.82
N LYS A 179 21.31 7.79 -16.14
CA LYS A 179 21.10 8.93 -15.24
C LYS A 179 20.20 8.60 -14.03
N GLY A 180 19.54 7.45 -14.02
CA GLY A 180 18.64 7.07 -12.93
C GLY A 180 19.32 6.87 -11.56
N ALA A 181 20.65 6.80 -11.50
CA ALA A 181 21.38 6.85 -10.23
C ALA A 181 21.11 8.13 -9.43
N ALA A 182 20.73 9.24 -10.10
CA ALA A 182 20.34 10.48 -9.44
C ALA A 182 19.10 10.32 -8.56
N HIS A 183 18.17 9.42 -8.92
CA HIS A 183 16.94 9.18 -8.16
C HIS A 183 17.22 8.68 -6.74
N VAL A 184 18.30 7.91 -6.55
CA VAL A 184 18.75 7.46 -5.21
C VAL A 184 19.17 8.65 -4.36
N GLY A 185 19.87 9.62 -4.95
CA GLY A 185 20.27 10.86 -4.29
C GLY A 185 19.06 11.71 -3.90
N VAL A 186 18.06 11.82 -4.78
CA VAL A 186 16.81 12.52 -4.49
C VAL A 186 16.08 11.90 -3.30
N ILE A 187 15.89 10.58 -3.29
CA ILE A 187 15.24 9.87 -2.18
C ILE A 187 15.99 10.09 -0.87
N ARG A 188 17.34 10.07 -0.91
CA ARG A 188 18.17 10.35 0.26
C ARG A 188 17.95 11.76 0.80
N VAL A 189 17.96 12.78 -0.05
CA VAL A 189 17.75 14.18 0.36
C VAL A 189 16.34 14.38 0.91
N LEU A 190 15.32 13.76 0.30
CA LEU A 190 13.95 13.83 0.82
C LEU A 190 13.86 13.23 2.23
N GLN A 191 14.51 12.09 2.46
CA GLN A 191 14.56 11.46 3.78
C GLN A 191 15.32 12.31 4.81
N GLU A 192 16.46 12.91 4.42
CA GLU A 192 17.26 13.79 5.28
C GLU A 192 16.52 15.10 5.60
N ALA A 193 15.70 15.60 4.67
CA ALA A 193 14.84 16.77 4.87
C ALA A 193 13.57 16.48 5.68
N GLY A 194 13.34 15.23 6.11
CA GLY A 194 12.13 14.83 6.82
C GLY A 194 10.88 14.79 5.94
N ILE A 195 11.01 14.78 4.61
CA ILE A 195 9.87 14.72 3.69
C ILE A 195 9.44 13.25 3.55
N PRO A 196 8.23 12.87 3.96
CA PRO A 196 7.76 11.50 3.83
C PRO A 196 7.47 11.13 2.37
N ILE A 197 7.68 9.86 2.03
CA ILE A 197 7.31 9.28 0.73
C ILE A 197 6.23 8.23 0.97
N ASP A 198 4.97 8.58 0.70
CA ASP A 198 3.80 7.75 1.02
C ASP A 198 3.31 6.93 -0.17
N MET A 199 3.66 7.31 -1.41
CA MET A 199 3.38 6.57 -2.64
C MET A 199 4.51 6.82 -3.65
N VAL A 200 4.79 5.83 -4.50
CA VAL A 200 5.87 5.92 -5.50
C VAL A 200 5.35 5.53 -6.88
N GLY A 201 5.73 6.31 -7.88
CA GLY A 201 5.45 6.05 -9.28
C GLY A 201 6.70 6.13 -10.12
N GLY A 202 6.80 5.36 -11.20
CA GLY A 202 7.92 5.55 -12.11
C GLY A 202 7.78 4.96 -13.50
N THR A 203 8.74 5.32 -14.36
CA THR A 203 8.90 4.78 -15.71
C THR A 203 10.33 4.32 -15.92
N SER A 204 10.54 3.14 -16.52
CA SER A 204 11.89 2.62 -16.83
C SER A 204 12.81 2.60 -15.61
N ILE A 205 13.96 3.29 -15.63
CA ILE A 205 14.89 3.33 -14.48
C ILE A 205 14.25 3.94 -13.23
N GLY A 206 13.33 4.90 -13.39
CA GLY A 206 12.58 5.46 -12.27
C GLY A 206 11.62 4.45 -11.65
N ALA A 207 10.99 3.59 -12.48
CA ALA A 207 10.18 2.47 -12.00
C ALA A 207 11.03 1.48 -11.18
N LEU A 208 12.20 1.12 -11.69
CA LEU A 208 13.10 0.19 -11.00
C LEU A 208 13.54 0.71 -9.62
N ILE A 209 14.08 1.93 -9.56
CA ILE A 209 14.53 2.55 -8.31
C ILE A 209 13.35 2.76 -7.35
N GLY A 210 12.19 3.17 -7.89
CA GLY A 210 10.97 3.33 -7.11
C GLY A 210 10.49 2.02 -6.50
N ALA A 211 10.54 0.91 -7.25
CA ALA A 211 10.18 -0.41 -6.75
C ALA A 211 11.14 -0.89 -5.64
N MET A 212 12.45 -0.68 -5.80
CA MET A 212 13.43 -0.99 -4.75
C MET A 212 13.16 -0.19 -3.46
N TRP A 213 12.84 1.10 -3.59
CA TRP A 213 12.49 1.93 -2.44
C TRP A 213 11.21 1.46 -1.75
N SER A 214 10.17 1.14 -2.53
CA SER A 214 8.90 0.61 -2.03
C SER A 214 9.05 -0.75 -1.33
N GLU A 215 10.10 -1.51 -1.62
CA GLU A 215 10.40 -2.79 -0.99
C GLU A 215 11.21 -2.69 0.31
N GLU A 216 12.18 -1.78 0.41
CA GLU A 216 13.13 -1.77 1.54
C GLU A 216 12.90 -0.62 2.54
N THR A 217 12.31 0.51 2.12
CA THR A 217 12.08 1.73 2.94
C THR A 217 13.32 2.31 3.65
N ARG A 218 14.52 1.73 3.46
CA ARG A 218 15.79 2.12 4.08
C ARG A 218 16.77 2.60 3.01
N VAL A 219 17.24 3.84 3.14
CA VAL A 219 18.13 4.49 2.16
C VAL A 219 19.45 3.73 1.99
N ALA A 220 20.00 3.16 3.06
CA ALA A 220 21.26 2.41 3.02
C ALA A 220 21.15 1.15 2.15
N GLN A 221 20.06 0.39 2.30
CA GLN A 221 19.82 -0.83 1.52
C GLN A 221 19.52 -0.49 0.06
N LEU A 222 18.69 0.54 -0.19
CA LEU A 222 18.43 1.09 -1.52
C LEU A 222 19.73 1.47 -2.25
N SER A 223 20.62 2.19 -1.55
CA SER A 223 21.90 2.64 -2.10
C SER A 223 22.86 1.47 -2.39
N GLN A 224 22.81 0.41 -1.59
CA GLN A 224 23.59 -0.80 -1.84
C GLN A 224 23.07 -1.54 -3.07
N ARG A 225 21.77 -1.87 -3.12
CA ARG A 225 21.16 -2.55 -4.27
C ARG A 225 21.31 -1.77 -5.57
N SER A 226 21.15 -0.45 -5.52
CA SER A 226 21.33 0.41 -6.69
C SER A 226 22.78 0.40 -7.21
N ARG A 227 23.78 0.34 -6.31
CA ARG A 227 25.20 0.22 -6.70
C ARG A 227 25.50 -1.15 -7.29
N ASP A 228 24.96 -2.21 -6.71
CA ASP A 228 25.14 -3.57 -7.21
C ASP A 228 24.53 -3.72 -8.62
N PHE A 229 23.32 -3.20 -8.83
CA PHE A 229 22.68 -3.11 -10.15
C PHE A 229 23.51 -2.27 -11.13
N ALA A 230 24.02 -1.11 -10.71
CA ALA A 230 24.85 -0.27 -11.57
C ALA A 230 26.19 -0.94 -11.95
N ARG A 231 26.79 -1.75 -11.07
CA ARG A 231 28.01 -2.53 -11.40
C ARG A 231 27.72 -3.59 -12.45
N VAL A 232 26.60 -4.31 -12.33
CA VAL A 232 26.16 -5.28 -13.33
C VAL A 232 25.91 -4.59 -14.68
N PHE A 233 25.24 -3.45 -14.68
CA PHE A 233 24.95 -2.68 -15.90
C PHE A 233 26.21 -2.05 -16.53
N LYS A 234 27.21 -1.68 -15.72
CA LYS A 234 28.52 -1.17 -16.18
C LYS A 234 29.48 -2.29 -16.60
N SER A 235 29.30 -3.52 -16.15
CA SER A 235 30.17 -4.63 -16.53
C SER A 235 29.99 -4.92 -18.02
N ILE A 236 31.01 -4.59 -18.80
CA ILE A 236 31.07 -4.67 -20.27
C ILE A 236 31.06 -6.14 -20.78
N TRP A 237 31.04 -7.13 -19.90
CA TRP A 237 31.35 -8.52 -20.24
C TRP A 237 30.23 -9.37 -20.89
N PRO A 238 28.92 -9.12 -20.69
CA PRO A 238 27.87 -9.74 -21.51
C PRO A 238 27.65 -9.03 -22.86
N LYS A 239 28.07 -7.75 -22.98
CA LYS A 239 27.94 -6.94 -24.21
C LYS A 239 28.76 -7.45 -25.39
N LEU A 240 29.74 -8.34 -25.15
CA LEU A 240 30.59 -8.93 -26.17
C LEU A 240 30.20 -10.37 -26.53
N ARG A 241 29.33 -11.06 -25.76
CA ARG A 241 29.05 -12.49 -25.98
C ARG A 241 27.75 -12.80 -26.73
N ASP A 242 26.85 -11.82 -26.88
CA ASP A 242 25.65 -11.91 -27.71
C ASP A 242 25.71 -10.93 -28.91
N ILE A 243 26.83 -10.92 -29.65
CA ILE A 243 26.83 -10.37 -31.00
C ILE A 243 26.15 -11.41 -31.90
N THR A 244 24.82 -11.45 -31.86
CA THR A 244 24.01 -12.12 -32.87
C THR A 244 23.32 -11.04 -33.69
N TYR A 245 23.81 -10.91 -34.93
CA TYR A 245 23.37 -10.15 -36.09
C TYR A 245 22.25 -9.08 -35.96
N PRO A 246 22.51 -7.83 -36.41
CA PRO A 246 21.66 -6.68 -36.17
C PRO A 246 20.53 -6.59 -37.21
N THR A 247 19.30 -6.92 -36.84
CA THR A 247 18.11 -6.41 -37.56
C THR A 247 16.87 -6.20 -36.69
N VAL A 248 16.78 -6.79 -35.49
CA VAL A 248 15.63 -6.54 -34.59
C VAL A 248 16.04 -6.72 -33.12
N SER A 249 15.99 -5.64 -32.34
CA SER A 249 16.32 -5.50 -30.89
C SER A 249 17.80 -5.32 -30.52
N LEU A 250 18.08 -4.33 -29.64
CA LEU A 250 19.42 -3.83 -29.35
C LEU A 250 19.96 -4.21 -27.97
N PHE A 251 19.26 -5.02 -27.18
CA PHE A 251 19.79 -5.55 -25.92
C PHE A 251 19.20 -6.94 -25.66
N SER A 252 20.03 -7.95 -25.46
CA SER A 252 19.59 -9.26 -24.92
C SER A 252 18.94 -9.02 -23.55
N GLY A 253 17.61 -8.86 -23.52
CA GLY A 253 16.82 -8.57 -22.32
C GLY A 253 16.77 -9.72 -21.32
N TYR A 254 17.32 -10.89 -21.67
CA TYR A 254 17.32 -12.10 -20.85
C TYR A 254 18.15 -11.94 -19.57
N GLU A 255 19.43 -11.56 -19.69
CA GLU A 255 20.32 -11.34 -18.54
C GLU A 255 19.78 -10.24 -17.63
N PHE A 256 19.25 -9.18 -18.23
CA PHE A 256 18.60 -8.10 -17.49
C PHE A 256 17.38 -8.60 -16.71
N ASN A 257 16.51 -9.38 -17.34
CA ASN A 257 15.32 -9.94 -16.71
C ASN A 257 15.68 -10.92 -15.58
N SER A 258 16.67 -11.78 -15.79
CA SER A 258 17.20 -12.68 -14.76
C SER A 258 17.75 -11.91 -13.55
N HIS A 259 18.41 -10.77 -13.77
CA HIS A 259 18.87 -9.91 -12.68
C HIS A 259 17.73 -9.22 -11.94
N ILE A 260 16.70 -8.72 -12.64
CA ILE A 260 15.50 -8.16 -12.01
C ILE A 260 14.77 -9.23 -11.19
N GLU A 261 14.64 -10.45 -11.71
CA GLU A 261 14.07 -11.60 -10.99
C GLU A 261 14.91 -11.95 -9.76
N SER A 262 16.23 -11.85 -9.81
CA SER A 262 17.07 -12.07 -8.64
C SER A 262 16.86 -11.03 -7.52
N ILE A 263 16.56 -9.78 -7.90
CA ILE A 263 16.36 -8.67 -6.96
C ILE A 263 14.99 -8.76 -6.29
N PHE A 264 13.91 -8.94 -7.07
CA PHE A 264 12.54 -8.93 -6.56
C PHE A 264 11.98 -10.32 -6.25
N LYS A 265 12.70 -11.38 -6.62
CA LYS A 265 12.31 -12.79 -6.45
C LYS A 265 10.86 -13.02 -6.90
N ASP A 266 10.05 -13.58 -6.00
CA ASP A 266 8.67 -13.98 -6.24
C ASP A 266 7.63 -12.92 -5.78
N ARG A 267 8.08 -11.71 -5.42
CA ARG A 267 7.24 -10.67 -4.81
C ARG A 267 6.41 -9.94 -5.84
N GLN A 268 5.17 -9.61 -5.50
CA GLN A 268 4.29 -8.86 -6.40
C GLN A 268 4.26 -7.38 -6.03
N ILE A 269 3.69 -6.52 -6.89
CA ILE A 269 3.54 -5.07 -6.61
C ILE A 269 2.74 -4.88 -5.32
N GLU A 270 1.75 -5.74 -5.12
CA GLU A 270 0.85 -5.71 -3.99
C GLU A 270 1.57 -6.03 -2.67
N ASP A 271 2.71 -6.74 -2.72
CA ASP A 271 3.48 -7.12 -1.53
C ASP A 271 4.49 -6.03 -1.10
N LEU A 272 4.56 -4.88 -1.78
CA LEU A 272 5.49 -3.80 -1.45
C LEU A 272 5.00 -2.99 -0.24
N TRP A 273 5.91 -2.51 0.62
CA TRP A 273 5.56 -1.72 1.81
C TRP A 273 4.92 -0.38 1.46
N VAL A 274 5.41 0.28 0.43
CA VAL A 274 4.90 1.58 -0.04
C VAL A 274 4.10 1.34 -1.32
N PRO A 275 2.86 1.85 -1.43
CA PRO A 275 2.07 1.80 -2.66
C PRO A 275 2.90 2.25 -3.86
N TYR A 276 2.92 1.41 -4.88
CA TYR A 276 3.77 1.59 -6.05
C TYR A 276 2.97 1.41 -7.35
N PHE A 277 3.23 2.28 -8.32
CA PHE A 277 2.75 2.09 -9.69
C PHE A 277 3.87 2.26 -10.70
N CYS A 278 3.77 1.56 -11.82
CA CYS A 278 4.68 1.75 -12.94
C CYS A 278 3.93 2.03 -14.24
N VAL A 279 4.56 2.83 -15.08
CA VAL A 279 4.03 3.19 -16.39
C VAL A 279 4.86 2.52 -17.47
N THR A 280 4.17 1.97 -18.45
CA THR A 280 4.75 1.30 -19.61
C THR A 280 4.01 1.72 -20.87
N THR A 281 4.64 1.53 -22.02
CA THR A 281 4.00 1.76 -23.32
C THR A 281 3.68 0.43 -23.95
N ASP A 282 2.40 0.22 -24.25
CA ASP A 282 1.96 -0.84 -25.15
C ASP A 282 2.32 -0.42 -26.58
N ILE A 283 3.33 -1.07 -27.15
CA ILE A 283 3.85 -0.75 -28.49
C ILE A 283 2.83 -1.16 -29.56
N SER A 284 2.06 -2.22 -29.33
CA SER A 284 1.08 -2.72 -30.30
C SER A 284 -0.12 -1.79 -30.43
N ASN A 285 -0.55 -1.19 -29.32
CA ASN A 285 -1.69 -0.26 -29.31
C ASN A 285 -1.27 1.22 -29.24
N CYS A 286 0.03 1.52 -29.20
CA CYS A 286 0.59 2.86 -28.96
C CYS A 286 -0.06 3.58 -27.77
N LYS A 287 -0.38 2.83 -26.70
CA LYS A 287 -1.11 3.34 -25.53
C LYS A 287 -0.30 3.20 -24.25
N MET A 288 -0.44 4.19 -23.38
CA MET A 288 0.09 4.12 -22.04
C MET A 288 -0.66 3.05 -21.23
N ARG A 289 0.08 2.23 -20.48
CA ARG A 289 -0.46 1.24 -19.55
C ARG A 289 0.14 1.49 -18.18
N VAL A 290 -0.74 1.70 -17.19
CA VAL A 290 -0.38 1.85 -15.79
C VAL A 290 -0.58 0.50 -15.10
N HIS A 291 0.42 0.07 -14.34
CA HIS A 291 0.36 -1.17 -13.56
C HIS A 291 0.38 -0.81 -12.08
N THR A 292 -0.65 -1.25 -11.37
CA THR A 292 -0.81 -1.12 -9.92
C THR A 292 -0.93 -2.47 -9.22
N SER A 293 -1.10 -3.55 -10.00
CA SER A 293 -1.25 -4.92 -9.52
C SER A 293 -0.63 -5.91 -10.51
N GLY A 294 -0.24 -7.08 -10.02
CA GLY A 294 0.30 -8.19 -10.78
C GLY A 294 1.70 -8.61 -10.35
N LYS A 295 2.08 -9.82 -10.80
CA LYS A 295 3.44 -10.33 -10.61
C LYS A 295 4.43 -9.32 -11.18
N SER A 296 5.49 -9.10 -10.41
CA SER A 296 6.69 -8.36 -10.79
C SER A 296 7.35 -8.81 -12.11
N LEU A 297 6.86 -9.89 -12.74
CA LEU A 297 7.22 -10.32 -14.10
C LEU A 297 6.52 -9.60 -15.26
N ARG A 298 5.50 -8.75 -15.01
CA ARG A 298 4.97 -7.81 -16.03
C ARG A 298 5.82 -6.54 -16.16
N PHE A 299 6.84 -6.37 -15.30
CA PHE A 299 7.83 -5.28 -15.39
C PHE A 299 8.71 -5.35 -16.65
N ARG A 300 8.57 -6.42 -17.45
CA ARG A 300 9.14 -6.55 -18.81
C ARG A 300 8.85 -5.35 -19.73
N LEU A 301 7.88 -4.49 -19.41
CA LEU A 301 7.48 -3.38 -20.29
C LEU A 301 7.96 -1.98 -19.87
N SER A 302 8.66 -1.82 -18.74
CA SER A 302 9.29 -0.52 -18.40
C SER A 302 10.72 -0.41 -18.95
N PHE A 303 11.38 -1.54 -19.20
CA PHE A 303 12.78 -1.60 -19.63
C PHE A 303 13.03 -2.32 -20.95
N SER A 304 11.99 -2.77 -21.64
CA SER A 304 12.14 -3.30 -22.99
C SER A 304 12.49 -2.17 -23.96
N MET A 305 13.80 -1.98 -24.20
CA MET A 305 14.31 -1.61 -25.52
C MET A 305 14.33 -2.84 -26.46
N ASP A 306 13.42 -3.80 -26.27
CA ASP A 306 13.18 -4.87 -27.23
C ASP A 306 11.93 -4.57 -28.05
N LEU A 307 12.23 -4.35 -29.32
CA LEU A 307 11.37 -4.42 -30.48
C LEU A 307 10.73 -5.82 -30.58
N HIS A 308 9.83 -6.18 -29.67
CA HIS A 308 8.96 -7.34 -29.83
C HIS A 308 7.52 -6.88 -30.05
N ILE A 309 7.27 -6.61 -31.34
CA ILE A 309 6.04 -6.91 -32.06
C ILE A 309 5.16 -7.91 -31.27
N GLN A 310 4.07 -7.48 -30.62
CA GLN A 310 2.91 -8.37 -30.54
C GLN A 310 2.32 -8.35 -31.95
N LEU A 311 2.72 -9.31 -32.76
CA LEU A 311 1.81 -9.83 -33.77
C LEU A 311 0.79 -10.62 -32.98
N CYS A 312 -0.47 -10.25 -33.16
CA CYS A 312 -1.61 -11.09 -32.82
C CYS A 312 -1.34 -12.53 -33.27
N ASN A 313 -1.50 -13.47 -32.35
CA ASN A 313 -2.25 -14.71 -32.56
C ASN A 313 -2.71 -15.22 -31.20
#